data_AF-A0A2U2CA54-F1
#
_entry.id   AF-A0A2U2CA54-F1
#
_cell.length_a   1.000
_cell.length_b   1.000
_cell.length_c   1.000
_cell.angle_alpha   90.00
_cell.angle_beta   90.00
_cell.angle_gamma   90.00
#
_symmetry.space_group_name_H-M   'P 1'
#
loop_
_entity.id
_entity.type
_entity.pdbx_description
1 polymer ?
#
loop_
_entity_poly.entity_id
_entity_poly.type
_entity_poly.pdbx_seq_one_letter_code
_entity_poly.pdbx_strand_id
1 'polypeptide(L)'
;MPSRPMPRPGLGGVMTSQPLYEFDEKVRARLIRLELENRYTARVTGPCRGAFGEIYRIGKGPLRGQRELVAKCPRISRFGSREKAAAGLEEVLHEAEKTYRLLASPWVNRFIDIHLIYGWPFLISRCCDGTLGDLIANPLVWSEVDQLASLIQIVRALRLAALRGISAHQDLKPQNVFFDDIHRKYPAAVGVSGLHFQMRVGDFGNADAFQELGRNSGSRPYMAPEQFQSDTLNPSVGRAFDIFALGVIGHECFCDGYHPIGTVTSDVWPWTDAVPRKWDRARVWRKWAENPKKDLSMLGEHCPEPLFSALSKALSADPERRPSLEELEDCLWKTLHDVHDKAASGIRSQIENQESHFTDDDWPFFKDRLSELRTFYARRG
;
A
#
# COMPACT_ATOMS: atom_id res chain seq x y z
N MET A 1 25.90 -17.56 0.15
CA MET A 1 26.32 -17.49 1.57
C MET A 1 25.59 -16.32 2.21
N PRO A 2 24.77 -16.54 3.26
CA PRO A 2 24.07 -15.44 3.89
C PRO A 2 25.09 -14.61 4.68
N SER A 3 25.26 -13.36 4.25
CA SER A 3 26.05 -12.36 4.96
C SER A 3 25.56 -12.25 6.41
N ARG A 4 26.44 -12.54 7.38
CA ARG A 4 26.17 -12.29 8.81
C ARG A 4 25.62 -10.87 8.99
N PRO A 5 24.52 -10.66 9.72
CA PRO A 5 24.08 -9.32 10.07
C PRO A 5 25.13 -8.67 10.97
N MET A 6 25.53 -7.45 10.61
CA MET A 6 26.37 -6.58 11.44
C MET A 6 25.75 -6.46 12.85
N PRO A 7 26.55 -6.44 13.94
CA PRO A 7 26.03 -6.14 15.27
C PRO A 7 25.49 -4.71 15.25
N ARG A 8 24.18 -4.56 15.45
CA ARG A 8 23.51 -3.25 15.46
C ARG A 8 23.33 -2.76 16.89
N PRO A 9 23.62 -1.49 17.19
CA PRO A 9 23.28 -0.89 18.48
C PRO A 9 21.78 -1.08 18.77
N GLY A 10 21.42 -1.26 20.05
CA GLY A 10 20.03 -1.25 20.50
C GLY A 10 19.31 0.05 20.10
N LEU A 11 18.01 0.19 20.39
CA LEU A 11 17.25 1.44 20.21
C LEU A 11 17.79 2.62 21.06
N GLY A 12 19.03 2.55 21.56
CA GLY A 12 19.74 3.58 22.28
C GLY A 12 20.08 4.76 21.38
N GLY A 13 19.05 5.49 20.96
CA GLY A 13 19.16 6.94 20.82
C GLY A 13 19.46 7.52 22.20
N VAL A 14 20.27 8.57 22.21
CA VAL A 14 20.53 9.38 23.41
C VAL A 14 19.19 9.64 24.11
N MET A 15 19.11 9.37 25.42
CA MET A 15 17.98 9.77 26.25
C MET A 15 17.93 11.31 26.29
N THR A 16 17.36 11.92 25.24
CA THR A 16 17.11 13.35 25.22
C THR A 16 15.78 13.60 25.92
N SER A 17 15.76 14.56 26.84
CA SER A 17 14.57 14.97 27.58
C SER A 17 13.47 15.54 26.67
N GLN A 18 13.85 16.08 25.50
CA GLN A 18 12.95 16.71 24.54
C GLN A 18 12.56 15.77 23.39
N PRO A 19 11.26 15.47 23.19
CA PRO A 19 10.71 14.77 22.03
C PRO A 19 10.87 15.50 20.69
N LEU A 20 10.90 14.75 19.58
CA LEU A 20 11.09 15.30 18.23
C LEU A 20 10.08 16.39 17.83
N TYR A 21 8.82 16.26 18.28
CA TYR A 21 7.73 17.17 17.94
C TYR A 21 7.83 18.53 18.67
N GLU A 22 8.67 18.65 19.70
CA GLU A 22 8.88 19.89 20.45
C GLU A 22 9.96 20.79 19.83
N PHE A 23 10.75 20.27 18.89
CA PHE A 23 11.72 21.08 18.14
C PHE A 23 11.02 21.92 17.07
N ASP A 24 11.55 23.10 16.81
CA ASP A 24 11.14 23.91 15.67
C ASP A 24 11.39 23.16 14.34
N GLU A 25 10.66 23.55 13.29
CA GLU A 25 10.67 22.81 12.04
C GLU A 25 12.06 22.73 11.37
N LYS A 26 12.88 23.78 11.48
CA LYS A 26 14.21 23.80 10.85
C LYS A 26 15.17 22.88 11.60
N VAL A 27 15.17 22.95 12.93
CA VAL A 27 15.98 22.06 13.77
C VAL A 27 15.52 20.62 13.60
N ARG A 28 14.22 20.37 13.65
CA ARG A 28 13.63 19.03 13.45
C ARG A 28 14.05 18.42 12.11
N ALA A 29 13.93 19.15 11.00
CA ALA A 29 14.33 18.65 9.69
C ALA A 29 15.83 18.30 9.64
N ARG A 30 16.68 19.11 10.29
CA ARG A 30 18.12 18.84 10.40
C ARG A 30 18.41 17.60 11.25
N LEU A 31 17.74 17.44 12.39
CA LEU A 31 17.91 16.28 13.27
C LEU A 31 17.53 14.98 12.56
N ILE A 32 16.35 14.93 11.93
CA ILE A 32 15.88 13.75 11.19
C ILE A 32 16.88 13.37 10.11
N ARG A 33 17.34 14.36 9.33
CA ARG A 33 18.31 14.14 8.28
C ARG A 33 19.63 13.58 8.84
N LEU A 34 20.19 14.20 9.87
CA LEU A 34 21.47 13.77 10.46
C LEU A 34 21.38 12.35 11.03
N GLU A 35 20.31 12.03 11.76
CA GLU A 35 20.13 10.70 12.35
C GLU A 35 20.01 9.61 11.28
N LEU A 36 19.20 9.85 10.24
CA LEU A 36 19.05 8.91 9.13
C LEU A 36 20.35 8.81 8.29
N GLU A 37 21.00 9.93 7.96
CA GLU A 37 22.26 9.93 7.19
C GLU A 37 23.38 9.20 7.94
N ASN A 38 23.52 9.45 9.26
CA ASN A 38 24.51 8.78 10.09
C ASN A 38 24.23 7.28 10.19
N ARG A 39 22.98 6.90 10.42
CA ARG A 39 22.59 5.51 10.64
C ARG A 39 22.75 4.64 9.40
N TYR A 40 22.39 5.17 8.24
CA TYR A 40 22.43 4.43 6.97
C TYR A 40 23.66 4.73 6.13
N THR A 41 24.48 5.69 6.55
CA THR A 41 25.67 6.15 5.82
C THR A 41 25.32 6.52 4.38
N ALA A 42 24.18 7.18 4.20
CA ALA A 42 23.62 7.47 2.89
C ALA A 42 22.93 8.83 2.89
N ARG A 43 22.95 9.52 1.75
CA ARG A 43 22.27 10.81 1.59
C ARG A 43 20.76 10.66 1.79
N VAL A 44 20.14 11.58 2.51
CA VAL A 44 18.69 11.61 2.73
C VAL A 44 18.06 12.79 1.97
N THR A 45 16.91 12.53 1.32
CA THR A 45 16.08 13.55 0.66
C THR A 45 14.64 13.49 1.17
N GLY A 46 13.89 14.59 0.99
CA GLY A 46 12.55 14.78 1.54
C GLY A 46 12.51 15.83 2.67
N PRO A 47 11.40 15.91 3.43
CA PRO A 47 10.25 15.02 3.35
C PRO A 47 9.36 15.29 2.13
N CYS A 48 8.87 14.23 1.50
CA CYS A 48 7.63 14.27 0.74
C CYS A 48 6.47 14.15 1.74
N ARG A 49 5.50 15.07 1.68
CA ARG A 49 4.39 15.11 2.65
C ARG A 49 3.11 14.56 2.04
N GLY A 50 2.57 13.51 2.65
CA GLY A 50 1.22 13.03 2.41
C GLY A 50 0.21 13.65 3.38
N ALA A 51 -1.04 13.22 3.30
CA ALA A 51 -2.10 13.67 4.20
C ALA A 51 -1.85 13.26 5.67
N PHE A 52 -1.26 12.08 5.89
CA PHE A 52 -1.09 11.46 7.22
C PHE A 52 0.37 11.28 7.64
N GLY A 53 1.33 11.34 6.71
CA GLY A 53 2.73 11.04 7.01
C GLY A 53 3.75 11.88 6.23
N GLU A 54 4.99 11.78 6.66
CA GLU A 54 6.18 12.31 6.02
C GLU A 54 7.05 11.15 5.55
N ILE A 55 7.57 11.25 4.32
CA ILE A 55 8.36 10.20 3.67
C ILE A 55 9.73 10.77 3.33
N TYR A 56 10.77 10.10 3.79
CA TYR A 56 12.17 10.41 3.50
C TYR A 56 12.77 9.29 2.64
N ARG A 57 13.48 9.66 1.58
CA ARG A 57 14.24 8.70 0.78
C ARG A 57 15.67 8.67 1.29
N ILE A 58 16.17 7.48 1.55
CA ILE A 58 17.54 7.21 1.98
C ILE A 58 18.24 6.57 0.77
N GLY A 59 19.27 7.24 0.28
CA GLY A 59 20.03 6.79 -0.89
C GLY A 59 20.76 5.47 -0.67
N LYS A 60 21.45 5.00 -1.70
CA LYS A 60 22.32 3.84 -1.58
C LYS A 60 23.50 4.18 -0.67
N GLY A 61 23.72 3.36 0.35
CA GLY A 61 24.92 3.48 1.18
C GLY A 61 26.19 3.01 0.44
N PRO A 62 27.37 3.09 1.08
CA PRO A 62 28.66 2.88 0.43
C PRO A 62 28.93 1.42 0.06
N LEU A 63 28.17 0.46 0.59
CA LEU A 63 28.38 -0.96 0.33
C LEU A 63 27.71 -1.39 -0.97
N ARG A 64 28.46 -2.10 -1.82
CA ARG A 64 27.97 -2.66 -3.07
C ARG A 64 26.75 -3.56 -2.81
N GLY A 65 25.62 -3.23 -3.44
CA GLY A 65 24.37 -3.98 -3.30
C GLY A 65 23.38 -3.42 -2.27
N GLN A 66 23.72 -2.35 -1.55
CA GLN A 66 22.72 -1.63 -0.74
C GLN A 66 21.65 -1.01 -1.64
N ARG A 67 20.39 -1.31 -1.32
CA ARG A 67 19.23 -0.71 -1.98
C ARG A 67 18.90 0.63 -1.33
N GLU A 68 18.25 1.49 -2.10
CA GLU A 68 17.60 2.67 -1.55
C GLU A 68 16.50 2.24 -0.57
N LEU A 69 16.31 3.04 0.47
CA LEU A 69 15.33 2.81 1.52
C LEU A 69 14.38 4.00 1.62
N VAL A 70 13.25 3.76 2.26
CA VAL A 70 12.27 4.77 2.61
C VAL A 70 12.08 4.76 4.11
N ALA A 71 12.03 5.94 4.71
CA ALA A 71 11.61 6.12 6.10
C ALA A 71 10.29 6.89 6.11
N LYS A 72 9.22 6.23 6.57
CA LYS A 72 7.88 6.79 6.76
C LYS A 72 7.66 7.11 8.23
N CYS A 73 7.13 8.28 8.55
CA CYS A 73 6.68 8.59 9.90
C CYS A 73 5.35 9.37 9.86
N PRO A 74 4.57 9.39 10.95
CA PRO A 74 3.38 10.22 11.03
C PRO A 74 3.76 11.69 10.95
N ARG A 75 2.86 12.50 10.41
CA ARG A 75 3.12 13.91 10.17
C ARG A 75 3.31 14.66 11.48
N ILE A 76 4.56 14.99 11.80
CA ILE A 76 4.94 15.57 13.10
C ILE A 76 4.20 16.88 13.37
N SER A 77 3.95 17.69 12.33
CA SER A 77 3.22 18.96 12.47
C SER A 77 1.75 18.81 12.90
N ARG A 78 1.13 17.63 12.75
CA ARG A 78 -0.24 17.37 13.28
C ARG A 78 -0.23 17.16 14.79
N PHE A 79 0.92 16.86 15.38
CA PHE A 79 1.05 16.30 16.71
C PHE A 79 1.84 17.22 17.66
N GLY A 80 1.47 18.51 17.69
CA GLY A 80 2.09 19.54 18.55
C GLY A 80 1.71 19.50 20.04
N SER A 81 1.15 18.40 20.54
CA SER A 81 0.93 18.13 21.97
C SER A 81 1.18 16.65 22.26
N ARG A 82 1.42 16.30 23.53
CA ARG A 82 1.70 14.91 23.95
C ARG A 82 0.54 13.97 23.66
N GLU A 83 -0.70 14.40 23.86
CA GLU A 83 -1.91 13.61 23.58
C GLU A 83 -2.06 13.34 22.07
N LYS A 84 -1.77 14.36 21.25
CA LYS A 84 -1.79 14.21 19.80
C LYS A 84 -0.67 13.27 19.35
N ALA A 85 0.53 13.39 19.91
CA ALA A 85 1.65 12.48 19.66
C ALA A 85 1.29 11.01 19.94
N ALA A 86 0.54 10.74 21.01
CA ALA A 86 0.04 9.39 21.31
C ALA A 86 -0.88 8.84 20.21
N ALA A 87 -1.77 9.66 19.65
CA ALA A 87 -2.62 9.24 18.53
C ALA A 87 -1.83 8.89 17.26
N GLY A 88 -0.80 9.69 16.92
CA GLY A 88 0.07 9.38 15.78
C GLY A 88 0.92 8.12 15.99
N LEU A 89 1.27 7.83 17.24
CA LEU A 89 1.92 6.58 17.59
C LEU A 89 1.01 5.36 17.41
N GLU A 90 -0.23 5.43 17.89
CA GLU A 90 -1.19 4.34 17.73
C GLU A 90 -1.40 4.00 16.25
N GLU A 91 -1.44 5.01 15.36
CA GLU A 91 -1.50 4.80 13.91
C GLU A 91 -0.29 4.01 13.38
N VAL A 92 0.92 4.28 13.89
CA VAL A 92 2.15 3.58 13.49
C VAL A 92 2.20 2.17 14.04
N LEU A 93 1.83 1.99 15.31
CA LEU A 93 1.77 0.67 15.94
C LEU A 93 0.78 -0.20 15.20
N HIS A 94 -0.41 0.32 14.89
CA HIS A 94 -1.42 -0.35 14.10
C HIS A 94 -0.88 -0.78 12.73
N GLU A 95 -0.30 0.16 11.97
CA GLU A 95 0.27 -0.14 10.65
C GLU A 95 1.40 -1.19 10.72
N ALA A 96 2.32 -1.03 11.68
CA ALA A 96 3.44 -1.94 11.88
C ALA A 96 2.96 -3.35 12.24
N GLU A 97 1.95 -3.46 13.11
CA GLU A 97 1.37 -4.73 13.54
C GLU A 97 0.63 -5.44 12.42
N LYS A 98 -0.21 -4.72 11.68
CA LYS A 98 -0.94 -5.26 10.53
C LYS A 98 0.04 -5.73 9.45
N THR A 99 1.05 -4.91 9.13
CA THR A 99 2.06 -5.28 8.14
C THR A 99 2.92 -6.46 8.61
N TYR A 100 3.25 -6.54 9.90
CA TYR A 100 4.03 -7.65 10.46
C TYR A 100 3.30 -9.00 10.38
N ARG A 101 1.97 -9.01 10.53
CA ARG A 101 1.17 -10.23 10.30
C ARG A 101 1.37 -10.78 8.89
N LEU A 102 1.82 -9.98 7.92
CA LEU A 102 1.95 -10.35 6.52
C LEU A 102 3.40 -10.57 6.06
N LEU A 103 4.35 -10.66 7.00
CA LEU A 103 5.79 -10.59 6.75
C LEU A 103 6.31 -11.60 5.70
N ALA A 104 5.82 -12.84 5.72
CA ALA A 104 6.16 -13.84 4.72
C ALA A 104 5.20 -13.75 3.53
N SER A 105 5.32 -12.65 2.79
CA SER A 105 4.62 -12.44 1.54
C SER A 105 5.52 -11.72 0.54
N PRO A 106 5.69 -12.26 -0.67
CA PRO A 106 6.27 -11.52 -1.78
C PRO A 106 5.33 -10.43 -2.31
N TRP A 107 4.07 -10.37 -1.86
CA TRP A 107 3.06 -9.44 -2.38
C TRP A 107 2.77 -8.27 -1.44
N VAL A 108 3.49 -8.16 -0.33
CA VAL A 108 3.33 -7.09 0.66
C VAL A 108 4.60 -6.25 0.77
N ASN A 109 4.43 -4.93 0.84
CA ASN A 109 5.52 -4.01 1.13
C ASN A 109 5.79 -4.01 2.63
N ARG A 110 6.85 -4.72 3.04
CA ARG A 110 7.19 -4.91 4.44
C ARG A 110 8.10 -3.82 4.99
N PHE A 111 7.99 -3.59 6.29
CA PHE A 111 9.00 -2.85 7.04
C PHE A 111 10.22 -3.72 7.33
N ILE A 112 11.38 -3.12 7.17
CA ILE A 112 12.68 -3.72 7.45
C ILE A 112 13.30 -3.23 8.77
N ASP A 113 12.77 -2.18 9.38
CA ASP A 113 13.22 -1.70 10.69
C ASP A 113 12.22 -0.67 11.23
N ILE A 114 12.32 -0.38 12.53
CA ILE A 114 11.64 0.76 13.17
C ILE A 114 12.69 1.58 13.90
N HIS A 115 12.81 2.85 13.55
CA HIS A 115 13.82 3.76 14.10
C HIS A 115 13.17 4.83 14.95
N LEU A 116 13.65 5.00 16.17
CA LEU A 116 13.22 6.08 17.05
C LEU A 116 14.19 7.25 16.92
N ILE A 117 13.70 8.38 16.41
CA ILE A 117 14.44 9.63 16.34
C ILE A 117 13.83 10.57 17.36
N TYR A 118 14.54 10.87 18.44
CA TYR A 118 14.04 11.69 19.56
C TYR A 118 12.64 11.25 20.05
N GLY A 119 12.43 9.94 20.15
CA GLY A 119 11.15 9.37 20.57
C GLY A 119 10.01 9.53 19.55
N TRP A 120 10.30 9.70 18.26
CA TRP A 120 9.31 9.62 17.17
C TRP A 120 9.62 8.43 16.26
N PRO A 121 8.62 7.63 15.85
CA PRO A 121 8.88 6.40 15.11
C PRO A 121 8.97 6.64 13.61
N PHE A 122 9.96 6.00 13.00
CA PHE A 122 10.19 5.95 11.56
C PHE A 122 10.16 4.49 11.12
N LEU A 123 9.15 4.13 10.34
CA LEU A 123 9.03 2.82 9.71
C LEU A 123 9.91 2.79 8.46
N ILE A 124 10.86 1.86 8.43
CA ILE A 124 11.84 1.76 7.37
C ILE A 124 11.40 0.66 6.42
N SER A 125 11.35 0.93 5.13
CA SER A 125 11.04 -0.07 4.09
C SER A 125 12.01 0.06 2.92
N ARG A 126 11.93 -0.86 1.96
CA ARG A 126 12.67 -0.75 0.70
C ARG A 126 12.05 0.35 -0.14
N CYS A 127 12.89 1.12 -0.84
CA CYS A 127 12.38 1.97 -1.91
C CYS A 127 12.01 1.08 -3.10
N CYS A 128 10.73 1.13 -3.48
CA CYS A 128 10.23 0.52 -4.71
C CYS A 128 10.45 1.49 -5.89
N ASP A 129 10.28 0.98 -7.11
CA ASP A 129 10.55 1.74 -8.33
C ASP A 129 9.44 2.75 -8.66
N GLY A 130 8.21 2.46 -8.24
CA GLY A 130 7.05 3.35 -8.32
C GLY A 130 5.83 2.72 -7.65
N THR A 131 4.66 3.28 -7.96
CA THR A 131 3.34 2.81 -7.54
C THR A 131 2.49 2.42 -8.76
N LEU A 132 1.44 1.63 -8.55
CA LEU A 132 0.46 1.31 -9.60
C LEU A 132 -0.17 2.58 -10.16
N GLY A 133 -0.31 3.64 -9.35
CA GLY A 133 -0.75 4.95 -9.82
C GLY A 133 0.18 5.56 -10.87
N ASP A 134 1.49 5.35 -10.76
CA ASP A 134 2.46 5.82 -11.76
C ASP A 134 2.36 5.04 -13.08
N LEU A 135 2.00 3.76 -13.02
CA LEU A 135 1.76 2.92 -14.21
C LEU A 135 0.45 3.31 -14.91
N ILE A 136 -0.63 3.48 -14.14
CA ILE A 136 -1.93 3.92 -14.64
C ILE A 136 -1.83 5.30 -15.31
N ALA A 137 -1.06 6.22 -14.72
CA ALA A 137 -0.83 7.55 -15.28
C ALA A 137 0.03 7.55 -16.56
N ASN A 138 0.66 6.43 -16.91
CA ASN A 138 1.51 6.29 -18.09
C ASN A 138 1.22 4.96 -18.82
N PRO A 139 0.04 4.82 -19.46
CA PRO A 139 -0.44 3.55 -19.99
C PRO A 139 0.45 2.93 -21.08
N LEU A 140 1.37 3.71 -21.67
CA LEU A 140 2.30 3.22 -22.68
C LEU A 140 3.43 2.34 -22.13
N VAL A 141 3.63 2.29 -20.80
CA VAL A 141 4.78 1.58 -20.18
C VAL A 141 4.48 0.13 -19.80
N TRP A 142 3.22 -0.29 -19.92
CA TRP A 142 2.78 -1.62 -19.50
C TRP A 142 1.69 -2.17 -20.43
N SER A 143 1.70 -3.48 -20.63
CA SER A 143 0.79 -4.19 -21.51
C SER A 143 -0.47 -4.69 -20.80
N GLU A 144 -1.45 -5.18 -21.56
CA GLU A 144 -2.62 -5.88 -21.00
C GLU A 144 -2.21 -7.08 -20.12
N VAL A 145 -1.16 -7.82 -20.53
CA VAL A 145 -0.57 -8.91 -19.74
C VAL A 145 -0.03 -8.39 -18.40
N ASP A 146 0.62 -7.22 -18.40
CA ASP A 146 1.14 -6.60 -17.17
C ASP A 146 0.01 -6.15 -16.25
N GLN A 147 -1.07 -5.59 -16.80
CA GLN A 147 -2.26 -5.17 -16.04
C GLN A 147 -2.90 -6.38 -15.34
N LEU A 148 -3.15 -7.46 -16.09
CA LEU A 148 -3.70 -8.72 -15.55
C LEU A 148 -2.79 -9.33 -14.48
N ALA A 149 -1.49 -9.45 -14.77
CA ALA A 149 -0.51 -9.98 -13.83
C ALA A 149 -0.39 -9.14 -12.55
N SER A 150 -0.55 -7.82 -12.66
CA SER A 150 -0.54 -6.90 -11.53
C SER A 150 -1.77 -7.08 -10.65
N LEU A 151 -2.96 -7.16 -11.24
CA LEU A 151 -4.21 -7.41 -10.51
C LEU A 151 -4.19 -8.76 -9.79
N ILE A 152 -3.65 -9.81 -10.43
CA ILE A 152 -3.46 -11.14 -9.78
C ILE A 152 -2.61 -11.00 -8.51
N GLN A 153 -1.46 -10.33 -8.59
CA GLN A 153 -0.57 -10.15 -7.43
C GLN A 153 -1.26 -9.36 -6.29
N ILE A 154 -2.07 -8.34 -6.62
CA ILE A 154 -2.83 -7.57 -5.63
C ILE A 154 -3.89 -8.45 -4.95
N VAL A 155 -4.66 -9.21 -5.73
CA VAL A 155 -5.67 -10.13 -5.20
C VAL A 155 -5.03 -11.16 -4.27
N ARG A 156 -3.89 -11.74 -4.66
CA ARG A 156 -3.15 -12.69 -3.80
C ARG A 156 -2.67 -12.05 -2.49
N ALA A 157 -2.22 -10.78 -2.51
CA ALA A 157 -1.86 -10.06 -1.30
C ALA A 157 -3.06 -9.94 -0.33
N LEU A 158 -4.24 -9.62 -0.85
CA LEU A 158 -5.47 -9.46 -0.06
C LEU A 158 -6.00 -10.81 0.45
N ARG A 159 -5.92 -11.87 -0.35
CA ARG A 159 -6.26 -13.24 0.09
C ARG A 159 -5.37 -13.68 1.25
N LEU A 160 -4.07 -13.42 1.14
CA LEU A 160 -3.13 -13.70 2.23
C LEU A 160 -3.45 -12.88 3.48
N ALA A 161 -3.83 -11.60 3.32
CA ALA A 161 -4.27 -10.78 4.43
C ALA A 161 -5.50 -11.38 5.13
N ALA A 162 -6.50 -11.80 4.36
CA ALA A 162 -7.69 -12.47 4.86
C ALA A 162 -7.37 -13.78 5.60
N LEU A 163 -6.46 -14.60 5.06
CA LEU A 163 -6.00 -15.84 5.70
C LEU A 163 -5.28 -15.58 7.03
N ARG A 164 -4.62 -14.42 7.18
CA ARG A 164 -3.91 -14.01 8.39
C ARG A 164 -4.73 -13.09 9.30
N GLY A 165 -6.06 -13.11 9.14
CA GLY A 165 -7.00 -12.45 10.03
C GLY A 165 -7.08 -10.93 9.85
N ILE A 166 -6.71 -10.42 8.69
CA ILE A 166 -6.97 -9.03 8.27
C ILE A 166 -8.13 -9.05 7.28
N SER A 167 -9.29 -8.55 7.70
CA SER A 167 -10.53 -8.66 6.93
C SER A 167 -10.63 -7.64 5.78
N ALA A 168 -10.04 -6.47 5.97
CA ALA A 168 -10.00 -5.40 4.99
C ALA A 168 -8.69 -4.61 5.07
N HIS A 169 -8.10 -4.29 3.92
CA HIS A 169 -7.12 -3.22 3.80
C HIS A 169 -7.78 -1.85 4.02
N GLN A 170 -9.02 -1.67 3.55
CA GLN A 170 -9.91 -0.52 3.78
C GLN A 170 -9.50 0.80 3.07
N ASP A 171 -8.21 1.01 2.80
CA ASP A 171 -7.71 2.14 1.99
C ASP A 171 -6.91 1.65 0.77
N LEU A 172 -7.42 0.62 0.08
CA LEU A 172 -6.78 0.11 -1.14
C LEU A 172 -6.95 1.13 -2.29
N LYS A 173 -5.84 1.51 -2.89
CA LYS A 173 -5.76 2.45 -4.03
C LYS A 173 -4.45 2.23 -4.80
N PRO A 174 -4.33 2.71 -6.04
CA PRO A 174 -3.12 2.54 -6.82
C PRO A 174 -1.84 3.08 -6.14
N GLN A 175 -1.93 4.16 -5.37
CA GLN A 175 -0.79 4.73 -4.64
C GLN A 175 -0.31 3.85 -3.47
N ASN A 176 -1.11 2.89 -3.03
CA ASN A 176 -0.79 1.93 -1.97
C ASN A 176 -0.35 0.56 -2.52
N VAL A 177 -0.25 0.43 -3.85
CA VAL A 177 0.34 -0.73 -4.52
C VAL A 177 1.67 -0.29 -5.12
N PHE A 178 2.78 -0.79 -4.59
CA PHE A 178 4.13 -0.47 -5.06
C PHE A 178 4.59 -1.50 -6.09
N PHE A 179 5.52 -1.12 -6.98
CA PHE A 179 6.15 -2.07 -7.90
C PHE A 179 7.67 -1.98 -7.91
N ASP A 180 8.33 -3.13 -8.14
CA ASP A 180 9.71 -3.19 -8.64
C ASP A 180 9.67 -3.58 -10.14
N ASP A 181 10.42 -2.87 -10.98
CA ASP A 181 10.59 -3.19 -12.40
C ASP A 181 11.65 -4.30 -12.56
N ILE A 182 11.19 -5.51 -12.86
CA ILE A 182 12.03 -6.70 -12.96
C ILE A 182 12.91 -6.60 -14.20
N HIS A 183 12.40 -6.08 -15.32
CA HIS A 183 13.14 -5.91 -16.57
C HIS A 183 14.31 -4.94 -16.41
N ARG A 184 14.11 -3.84 -15.67
CA ARG A 184 15.18 -2.90 -15.32
C ARG A 184 16.26 -3.55 -14.47
N LYS A 185 15.87 -4.41 -13.53
CA LYS A 185 16.80 -5.08 -12.63
C LYS A 185 17.54 -6.25 -13.28
N TYR A 186 16.88 -6.94 -14.20
CA TYR A 186 17.41 -8.08 -14.94
C TYR A 186 17.15 -7.88 -16.44
N PRO A 187 17.95 -7.06 -17.13
CA PRO A 187 17.73 -6.78 -18.56
C PRO A 187 17.74 -8.04 -19.45
N ALA A 188 18.44 -9.09 -19.02
CA ALA A 188 18.44 -10.39 -19.72
C ALA A 188 17.10 -11.15 -19.65
N ALA A 189 16.19 -10.74 -18.76
CA ALA A 189 14.85 -11.31 -18.65
C ALA A 189 13.83 -10.64 -19.60
N VAL A 190 14.19 -9.52 -20.25
CA VAL A 190 13.34 -8.83 -21.22
C VAL A 190 13.01 -9.78 -22.38
N GLY A 191 11.72 -9.96 -22.66
CA GLY A 191 11.23 -10.86 -23.72
C GLY A 191 11.05 -12.32 -23.28
N VAL A 192 11.36 -12.66 -22.03
CA VAL A 192 10.93 -13.92 -21.42
C VAL A 192 9.45 -13.77 -21.02
N SER A 193 8.64 -14.78 -21.32
CA SER A 193 7.22 -14.84 -20.93
C SER A 193 7.08 -14.97 -19.40
N GLY A 194 7.17 -13.86 -18.67
CA GLY A 194 7.16 -13.80 -17.21
C GLY A 194 6.74 -12.45 -16.67
N LEU A 195 6.84 -12.27 -15.35
CA LEU A 195 6.52 -11.03 -14.66
C LEU A 195 7.45 -9.88 -15.09
N HIS A 196 6.86 -8.80 -15.59
CA HIS A 196 7.53 -7.52 -15.81
C HIS A 196 7.62 -6.72 -14.51
N PHE A 197 6.50 -6.61 -13.79
CA PHE A 197 6.40 -5.84 -12.55
C PHE A 197 6.09 -6.75 -11.36
N GLN A 198 6.87 -6.58 -10.30
CA GLN A 198 6.61 -7.20 -9.01
C GLN A 198 5.76 -6.26 -8.15
N MET A 199 4.48 -6.59 -7.95
CA MET A 199 3.56 -5.79 -7.15
C MET A 199 3.66 -6.09 -5.65
N ARG A 200 3.47 -5.05 -4.84
CA ARG A 200 3.51 -5.09 -3.37
C ARG A 200 2.45 -4.17 -2.78
N VAL A 201 1.41 -4.71 -2.18
CA VAL A 201 0.42 -3.93 -1.42
C VAL A 201 1.08 -3.43 -0.12
N GLY A 202 0.93 -2.16 0.22
CA GLY A 202 1.42 -1.57 1.47
C GLY A 202 0.43 -0.57 2.05
N ASP A 203 0.85 0.14 3.10
CA ASP A 203 0.01 1.13 3.81
C ASP A 203 -1.21 0.52 4.52
N PHE A 204 -0.98 -0.54 5.30
CA PHE A 204 -1.99 -1.22 6.12
C PHE A 204 -2.43 -0.41 7.36
N GLY A 205 -2.19 0.90 7.39
CA GLY A 205 -2.52 1.76 8.54
C GLY A 205 -4.03 1.92 8.81
N ASN A 206 -4.87 1.69 7.80
CA ASN A 206 -6.33 1.66 7.94
C ASN A 206 -6.91 0.24 7.99
N ALA A 207 -6.07 -0.81 7.95
CA ALA A 207 -6.56 -2.16 7.86
C ALA A 207 -7.41 -2.52 9.08
N ASP A 208 -8.62 -3.05 8.84
CA ASP A 208 -9.66 -3.32 9.85
C ASP A 208 -10.03 -2.14 10.78
N ALA A 209 -9.69 -0.89 10.42
CA ALA A 209 -9.96 0.26 11.28
C ALA A 209 -11.46 0.46 11.55
N PHE A 210 -12.33 0.01 10.65
CA PHE A 210 -13.78 0.04 10.83
C PHE A 210 -14.25 -0.76 12.07
N GLN A 211 -13.69 -1.95 12.29
CA GLN A 211 -14.08 -2.83 13.38
C GLN A 211 -13.20 -2.65 14.64
N GLU A 212 -11.91 -2.34 14.47
CA GLU A 212 -10.96 -2.21 15.59
C GLU A 212 -10.95 -0.81 16.19
N LEU A 213 -11.18 0.22 15.36
CA LEU A 213 -11.09 1.63 15.76
C LEU A 213 -12.41 2.40 15.60
N GLY A 214 -13.46 1.75 15.07
CA GLY A 214 -14.73 2.42 14.74
C GLY A 214 -14.61 3.46 13.62
N ARG A 215 -13.59 3.35 12.74
CA ARG A 215 -13.26 4.34 11.70
C ARG A 215 -13.52 3.78 10.30
N ASN A 216 -14.64 4.18 9.70
CA ASN A 216 -14.97 3.91 8.30
C ASN A 216 -14.30 4.95 7.37
N SER A 217 -12.97 4.93 7.31
CA SER A 217 -12.17 5.84 6.47
C SER A 217 -11.54 5.14 5.28
N GLY A 218 -11.39 5.87 4.18
CA GLY A 218 -10.67 5.44 2.99
C GLY A 218 -10.51 6.59 2.00
N SER A 219 -9.86 6.31 0.89
CA SER A 219 -9.67 7.25 -0.20
C SER A 219 -10.92 7.30 -1.06
N ARG A 220 -11.63 8.43 -1.01
CA ARG A 220 -13.01 8.57 -1.49
C ARG A 220 -13.31 7.99 -2.89
N PRO A 221 -12.43 8.09 -3.92
CA PRO A 221 -12.69 7.44 -5.21
C PRO A 221 -12.84 5.92 -5.12
N TYR A 222 -12.09 5.29 -4.21
CA TYR A 222 -12.01 3.83 -4.07
C TYR A 222 -12.91 3.28 -2.96
N MET A 223 -13.59 4.15 -2.19
CA MET A 223 -14.45 3.72 -1.08
C MET A 223 -15.71 3.02 -1.58
N ALA A 224 -16.01 1.86 -1.00
CA ALA A 224 -17.26 1.16 -1.18
C ALA A 224 -18.46 1.95 -0.60
N PRO A 225 -19.68 1.76 -1.13
CA PRO A 225 -20.89 2.45 -0.67
C PRO A 225 -21.09 2.40 0.84
N GLU A 226 -20.95 1.21 1.42
CA GLU A 226 -21.16 0.96 2.84
C GLU A 226 -20.09 1.61 3.73
N GLN A 227 -18.87 1.89 3.21
CA GLN A 227 -17.85 2.65 3.95
C GLN A 227 -18.23 4.12 4.16
N PHE A 228 -19.20 4.65 3.40
CA PHE A 228 -19.68 6.01 3.60
C PHE A 228 -20.75 6.15 4.69
N GLN A 229 -21.22 5.02 5.24
CA GLN A 229 -22.22 4.97 6.29
C GLN A 229 -21.59 5.22 7.67
N SER A 230 -22.35 5.87 8.54
CA SER A 230 -21.94 6.20 9.92
C SER A 230 -22.14 5.06 10.91
N ASP A 231 -22.84 4.01 10.50
CA ASP A 231 -23.30 2.95 11.39
C ASP A 231 -22.21 1.90 11.60
N THR A 232 -22.33 1.16 12.71
CA THR A 232 -21.48 0.00 12.97
C THR A 232 -21.69 -1.03 11.86
N LEU A 233 -20.68 -1.20 11.02
CA LEU A 233 -20.72 -2.17 9.93
C LEU A 233 -20.53 -3.58 10.48
N ASN A 234 -21.16 -4.55 9.83
CA ASN A 234 -20.92 -5.95 10.15
C ASN A 234 -19.47 -6.32 9.80
N PRO A 235 -18.67 -6.87 10.75
CA PRO A 235 -17.30 -7.35 10.51
C PRO A 235 -17.13 -8.22 9.26
N SER A 236 -18.16 -9.00 8.88
CA SER A 236 -18.10 -9.86 7.69
C SER A 236 -18.03 -9.10 6.38
N VAL A 237 -18.34 -7.79 6.36
CA VAL A 237 -18.39 -6.96 5.15
C VAL A 237 -17.00 -6.43 4.76
N GLY A 238 -16.00 -6.52 5.64
CA GLY A 238 -14.67 -5.95 5.41
C GLY A 238 -14.06 -6.29 4.04
N ARG A 239 -14.15 -7.56 3.61
CA ARG A 239 -13.63 -8.01 2.31
C ARG A 239 -14.29 -7.32 1.13
N ALA A 240 -15.58 -6.98 1.26
CA ALA A 240 -16.34 -6.35 0.20
C ALA A 240 -15.80 -4.94 -0.11
N PHE A 241 -15.18 -4.24 0.86
CA PHE A 241 -14.55 -2.93 0.64
C PHE A 241 -13.43 -3.04 -0.38
N ASP A 242 -12.52 -3.99 -0.17
CA ASP A 242 -11.35 -4.16 -1.03
C ASP A 242 -11.74 -4.70 -2.40
N ILE A 243 -12.77 -5.56 -2.50
CA ILE A 243 -13.30 -6.03 -3.78
C ILE A 243 -13.87 -4.86 -4.59
N PHE A 244 -14.59 -3.93 -3.95
CA PHE A 244 -15.09 -2.74 -4.63
C PHE A 244 -13.94 -1.85 -5.11
N ALA A 245 -12.94 -1.61 -4.26
CA ALA A 245 -11.74 -0.86 -4.63
C ALA A 245 -10.98 -1.53 -5.79
N LEU A 246 -10.86 -2.85 -5.80
CA LEU A 246 -10.31 -3.63 -6.93
C LEU A 246 -11.11 -3.44 -8.22
N GLY A 247 -12.43 -3.34 -8.14
CA GLY A 247 -13.27 -3.01 -9.30
C GLY A 247 -12.92 -1.64 -9.90
N VAL A 248 -12.68 -0.64 -9.05
CA VAL A 248 -12.27 0.71 -9.48
C VAL A 248 -10.84 0.68 -10.05
N ILE A 249 -9.90 0.04 -9.35
CA ILE A 249 -8.51 -0.10 -9.80
C ILE A 249 -8.44 -0.84 -11.13
N GLY A 250 -9.17 -1.95 -11.28
CA GLY A 250 -9.27 -2.69 -12.53
C GLY A 250 -9.78 -1.79 -13.66
N HIS A 251 -10.85 -1.02 -13.41
CA HIS A 251 -11.33 -0.06 -14.40
C HIS A 251 -10.26 0.98 -14.78
N GLU A 252 -9.56 1.56 -13.81
CA GLU A 252 -8.48 2.51 -14.10
C GLU A 252 -7.31 1.86 -14.87
N CYS A 253 -7.01 0.58 -14.66
CA CYS A 253 -5.97 -0.13 -15.40
C CYS A 253 -6.34 -0.30 -16.88
N PHE A 254 -7.57 -0.72 -17.18
CA PHE A 254 -8.02 -1.00 -18.56
C PHE A 254 -8.53 0.24 -19.30
N CYS A 255 -8.79 1.34 -18.60
CA CYS A 255 -9.37 2.55 -19.16
C CYS A 255 -8.45 3.77 -18.96
N ASP A 256 -7.14 3.59 -19.05
CA ASP A 256 -6.14 4.68 -19.04
C ASP A 256 -6.32 5.70 -17.90
N GLY A 257 -6.59 5.21 -16.69
CA GLY A 257 -6.76 6.02 -15.48
C GLY A 257 -8.13 6.68 -15.30
N TYR A 258 -9.08 6.44 -16.20
CA TYR A 258 -10.46 6.86 -16.01
C TYR A 258 -11.10 6.08 -14.86
N HIS A 259 -11.63 6.82 -13.90
CA HIS A 259 -12.56 6.30 -12.91
C HIS A 259 -13.91 5.98 -13.57
N PRO A 260 -14.69 4.99 -13.09
CA PRO A 260 -16.05 4.72 -13.59
C PRO A 260 -17.08 5.85 -13.37
N ILE A 261 -16.65 7.03 -12.89
CA ILE A 261 -17.49 8.24 -12.82
C ILE A 261 -17.31 9.11 -14.08
N GLY A 262 -16.41 8.73 -14.99
CA GLY A 262 -16.20 9.38 -16.28
C GLY A 262 -15.09 10.45 -16.30
N THR A 263 -14.10 10.35 -15.42
CA THR A 263 -12.97 11.30 -15.38
C THR A 263 -11.69 10.61 -14.92
N VAL A 264 -10.53 11.11 -15.32
CA VAL A 264 -9.23 10.60 -14.87
C VAL A 264 -9.04 10.93 -13.39
N THR A 265 -8.76 9.93 -12.55
CA THR A 265 -8.71 10.12 -11.10
C THR A 265 -7.64 11.12 -10.68
N SER A 266 -6.44 11.06 -11.28
CA SER A 266 -5.32 11.96 -10.97
C SER A 266 -5.60 13.44 -11.27
N ASP A 267 -6.55 13.73 -12.17
CA ASP A 267 -6.93 15.10 -12.52
C ASP A 267 -7.84 15.74 -11.47
N VAL A 268 -8.49 14.91 -10.65
CA VAL A 268 -9.54 15.34 -9.72
C VAL A 268 -9.29 14.94 -8.26
N TRP A 269 -8.31 14.06 -8.01
CA TRP A 269 -7.99 13.58 -6.67
C TRP A 269 -6.49 13.22 -6.56
N PRO A 270 -5.81 13.56 -5.43
CA PRO A 270 -6.33 14.29 -4.27
C PRO A 270 -6.65 15.75 -4.60
N TRP A 271 -7.55 16.35 -3.81
CA TRP A 271 -7.94 17.74 -4.04
C TRP A 271 -6.77 18.69 -3.80
N THR A 272 -6.60 19.64 -4.72
CA THR A 272 -5.70 20.79 -4.63
C THR A 272 -6.49 22.05 -5.00
N ASP A 273 -5.92 23.24 -4.78
CA ASP A 273 -6.59 24.50 -5.15
C ASP A 273 -6.89 24.62 -6.66
N ALA A 274 -6.19 23.84 -7.50
CA ALA A 274 -6.43 23.77 -8.95
C ALA A 274 -7.62 22.87 -9.32
N VAL A 275 -8.08 22.02 -8.41
CA VAL A 275 -9.15 21.03 -8.66
C VAL A 275 -10.51 21.59 -8.20
N PRO A 276 -11.59 21.42 -9.00
CA PRO A 276 -12.93 21.83 -8.58
C PRO A 276 -13.33 21.25 -7.22
N ARG A 277 -13.73 22.13 -6.28
CA ARG A 277 -14.07 21.79 -4.88
C ARG A 277 -15.15 20.71 -4.72
N LYS A 278 -15.91 20.38 -5.77
CA LYS A 278 -16.87 19.27 -5.74
C LYS A 278 -16.18 17.93 -5.46
N TRP A 279 -14.94 17.74 -5.93
CA TRP A 279 -14.19 16.48 -5.80
C TRP A 279 -13.65 16.24 -4.39
N ASP A 280 -13.54 17.29 -3.57
CA ASP A 280 -13.28 17.16 -2.14
C ASP A 280 -14.54 16.79 -1.32
N ARG A 281 -15.73 16.72 -1.93
CA ARG A 281 -16.96 16.41 -1.18
C ARG A 281 -17.25 14.92 -1.25
N ALA A 282 -17.33 14.28 -0.08
CA ALA A 282 -17.71 12.87 0.03
C ALA A 282 -19.03 12.55 -0.69
N ARG A 283 -19.97 13.51 -0.73
CA ARG A 283 -21.27 13.37 -1.41
C ARG A 283 -21.16 12.98 -2.89
N VAL A 284 -20.15 13.47 -3.62
CA VAL A 284 -20.00 13.15 -5.06
C VAL A 284 -19.66 11.68 -5.23
N TRP A 285 -18.63 11.22 -4.52
CA TRP A 285 -18.15 9.85 -4.55
C TRP A 285 -19.20 8.88 -4.01
N ARG A 286 -19.83 9.20 -2.88
CA ARG A 286 -20.92 8.42 -2.29
C ARG A 286 -22.07 8.21 -3.27
N LYS A 287 -22.56 9.30 -3.89
CA LYS A 287 -23.69 9.22 -4.84
C LYS A 287 -23.38 8.30 -6.02
N TRP A 288 -22.12 8.31 -6.50
CA TRP A 288 -21.70 7.40 -7.54
C TRP A 288 -21.58 5.96 -7.04
N ALA A 289 -20.94 5.74 -5.89
CA ALA A 289 -20.74 4.40 -5.32
C ALA A 289 -22.09 3.70 -5.09
N GLU A 290 -23.06 4.42 -4.50
CA GLU A 290 -24.42 3.93 -4.21
C GLU A 290 -25.28 3.72 -5.48
N ASN A 291 -24.88 4.24 -6.64
CA ASN A 291 -25.66 4.07 -7.86
C ASN A 291 -25.60 2.59 -8.33
N PRO A 292 -26.75 1.89 -8.41
CA PRO A 292 -26.79 0.51 -8.90
C PRO A 292 -26.61 0.39 -10.42
N LYS A 293 -26.80 1.49 -11.16
CA LYS A 293 -26.66 1.56 -12.62
C LYS A 293 -25.45 2.41 -12.97
N LYS A 294 -24.26 1.89 -12.70
CA LYS A 294 -23.00 2.52 -13.09
C LYS A 294 -22.83 2.39 -14.60
N ASP A 295 -22.39 3.45 -15.25
CA ASP A 295 -21.97 3.38 -16.65
C ASP A 295 -20.57 2.77 -16.69
N LEU A 296 -20.46 1.59 -17.31
CA LEU A 296 -19.23 0.82 -17.47
C LEU A 296 -18.95 0.55 -18.95
N SER A 297 -19.50 1.36 -19.85
CA SER A 297 -19.33 1.22 -21.31
C SER A 297 -17.86 1.20 -21.71
N MET A 298 -17.07 2.16 -21.22
CA MET A 298 -15.62 2.23 -21.45
C MET A 298 -14.89 0.96 -21.01
N LEU A 299 -15.26 0.40 -19.86
CA LEU A 299 -14.69 -0.88 -19.42
C LEU A 299 -15.06 -2.01 -20.37
N GLY A 300 -16.31 -2.05 -20.86
CA GLY A 300 -16.74 -3.07 -21.82
C GLY A 300 -16.08 -2.96 -23.19
N GLU A 301 -15.59 -1.77 -23.56
CA GLU A 301 -14.84 -1.54 -24.80
C GLU A 301 -13.38 -2.02 -24.71
N HIS A 302 -12.77 -1.93 -23.52
CA HIS A 302 -11.34 -2.18 -23.34
C HIS A 302 -10.99 -3.45 -22.55
N CYS A 303 -11.91 -3.98 -21.73
CA CYS A 303 -11.66 -5.14 -20.88
C CYS A 303 -12.25 -6.42 -21.52
N PRO A 304 -11.43 -7.47 -21.71
CA PRO A 304 -11.94 -8.74 -22.24
C PRO A 304 -12.96 -9.40 -21.32
N GLU A 305 -13.93 -10.11 -21.90
CA GLU A 305 -14.69 -11.12 -21.15
C GLU A 305 -13.81 -12.35 -20.88
N PRO A 306 -13.94 -13.04 -19.73
CA PRO A 306 -14.95 -12.86 -18.66
C PRO A 306 -14.66 -11.77 -17.62
N LEU A 307 -13.53 -11.06 -17.73
CA LEU A 307 -13.07 -10.14 -16.69
C LEU A 307 -13.97 -8.90 -16.55
N PHE A 308 -14.48 -8.37 -17.67
CA PHE A 308 -15.48 -7.30 -17.65
C PHE A 308 -16.66 -7.63 -16.74
N SER A 309 -17.24 -8.84 -16.86
CA SER A 309 -18.33 -9.29 -16.01
C SER A 309 -17.95 -9.33 -14.53
N ALA A 310 -16.75 -9.83 -14.20
CA ALA A 310 -16.28 -9.93 -12.82
C ALA A 310 -16.03 -8.55 -12.19
N LEU A 311 -15.37 -7.63 -12.90
CA LEU A 311 -15.12 -6.26 -12.44
C LEU A 311 -16.43 -5.47 -12.31
N SER A 312 -17.38 -5.67 -13.21
CA SER A 312 -18.71 -5.07 -13.14
C SER A 312 -19.48 -5.52 -11.88
N LYS A 313 -19.39 -6.81 -11.52
CA LYS A 313 -19.96 -7.34 -10.27
C LYS A 313 -19.23 -6.79 -9.04
N ALA A 314 -17.91 -6.65 -9.10
CA ALA A 314 -17.11 -6.07 -8.01
C ALA A 314 -17.54 -4.63 -7.68
N LEU A 315 -17.99 -3.86 -8.69
CA LEU A 315 -18.53 -2.51 -8.54
C LEU A 315 -20.00 -2.44 -8.10
N SER A 316 -20.61 -3.57 -7.73
CA SER A 316 -21.99 -3.61 -7.22
C SER A 316 -22.16 -2.75 -5.97
N ALA A 317 -23.25 -1.98 -5.92
CA ALA A 317 -23.62 -1.23 -4.72
C ALA A 317 -23.97 -2.15 -3.54
N ASP A 318 -24.53 -3.33 -3.84
CA ASP A 318 -24.83 -4.38 -2.89
C ASP A 318 -23.59 -5.28 -2.70
N PRO A 319 -22.99 -5.33 -1.48
CA PRO A 319 -21.77 -6.10 -1.22
C PRO A 319 -21.95 -7.60 -1.42
N GLU A 320 -23.15 -8.15 -1.25
CA GLU A 320 -23.40 -9.60 -1.38
C GLU A 320 -23.38 -10.08 -2.84
N ARG A 321 -23.48 -9.14 -3.80
CA ARG A 321 -23.40 -9.46 -5.24
C ARG A 321 -21.97 -9.40 -5.79
N ARG A 322 -21.01 -8.93 -4.99
CA ARG A 322 -19.61 -8.83 -5.39
C ARG A 322 -18.99 -10.25 -5.38
N PRO A 323 -18.08 -10.56 -6.32
CA PRO A 323 -17.39 -11.85 -6.30
C PRO A 323 -16.47 -11.94 -5.08
N SER A 324 -16.15 -13.16 -4.65
CA SER A 324 -15.03 -13.41 -3.75
C SER A 324 -13.69 -13.06 -4.40
N LEU A 325 -12.64 -12.93 -3.58
CA LEU A 325 -11.28 -12.74 -4.07
C LEU A 325 -10.82 -13.96 -4.88
N GLU A 326 -11.23 -15.16 -4.49
CA GLU A 326 -11.01 -16.42 -5.20
C GLU A 326 -11.60 -16.38 -6.62
N GLU A 327 -12.89 -16.07 -6.73
CA GLU A 327 -13.57 -16.00 -8.03
C GLU A 327 -12.95 -14.92 -8.94
N LEU A 328 -12.52 -13.80 -8.37
CA LEU A 328 -11.85 -12.75 -9.12
C LEU A 328 -10.45 -13.17 -9.59
N GLU A 329 -9.67 -13.85 -8.75
CA GLU A 329 -8.36 -14.40 -9.13
C GLU A 329 -8.50 -15.45 -10.24
N ASP A 330 -9.44 -16.38 -10.12
CA ASP A 330 -9.69 -17.41 -11.12
C ASP A 330 -10.09 -16.79 -12.46
N CYS A 331 -10.93 -15.74 -12.43
CA CYS A 331 -11.31 -14.98 -13.62
C CYS A 331 -10.09 -14.30 -14.27
N LEU A 332 -9.26 -13.62 -13.48
CA LEU A 332 -8.03 -12.97 -13.96
C LEU A 332 -7.07 -13.97 -14.61
N TRP A 333 -6.87 -15.14 -14.00
CA TRP A 333 -6.03 -16.18 -14.57
C TRP A 333 -6.57 -16.73 -15.88
N LYS A 334 -7.89 -16.95 -15.94
CA LYS A 334 -8.54 -17.40 -17.17
C LYS A 334 -8.37 -16.37 -18.28
N THR A 335 -8.64 -15.09 -18.01
CA THR A 335 -8.44 -14.02 -18.98
C THR A 335 -6.98 -13.89 -19.41
N LEU A 336 -6.03 -13.99 -18.49
CA LEU A 336 -4.60 -13.97 -18.83
C LEU A 336 -4.19 -15.14 -19.73
N HIS A 337 -4.75 -16.33 -19.50
CA HIS A 337 -4.52 -17.49 -20.35
C HIS A 337 -5.13 -17.29 -21.75
N ASP A 338 -6.34 -16.75 -21.83
CA ASP A 338 -7.04 -16.49 -23.10
C ASP A 338 -6.34 -15.38 -23.92
N VAL A 339 -5.79 -14.35 -23.25
CA VAL A 339 -5.01 -13.27 -23.88
C VAL A 339 -3.63 -13.75 -24.31
N HIS A 340 -2.91 -14.46 -23.44
CA HIS A 340 -1.54 -14.89 -23.72
C HIS A 340 -1.10 -16.12 -22.89
N ASP A 341 -1.54 -17.31 -23.29
CA ASP A 341 -1.25 -18.61 -22.64
C ASP A 341 0.21 -18.81 -22.17
N LYS A 342 1.20 -18.61 -23.06
CA LYS A 342 2.61 -18.80 -22.69
C LYS A 342 3.07 -17.85 -21.57
N ALA A 343 2.58 -16.61 -21.55
CA ALA A 343 2.87 -15.66 -20.48
C ALA A 343 2.15 -16.05 -19.20
N ALA A 344 0.88 -16.49 -19.29
CA ALA A 344 0.13 -17.00 -18.15
C ALA A 344 0.88 -18.14 -17.44
N SER A 345 1.36 -19.13 -18.20
CA SER A 345 2.13 -20.26 -17.68
C SER A 345 3.44 -19.85 -17.00
N GLY A 346 4.20 -18.95 -17.63
CA GLY A 346 5.46 -18.47 -17.07
C GLY A 346 5.29 -17.58 -15.83
N ILE A 347 4.29 -16.68 -15.85
CA ILE A 347 3.93 -15.84 -14.71
C ILE A 347 3.47 -16.70 -13.53
N ARG A 348 2.61 -17.70 -13.77
CA ARG A 348 2.15 -18.64 -12.73
C ARG A 348 3.32 -19.34 -12.06
N SER A 349 4.21 -19.91 -12.86
CA SER A 349 5.40 -20.61 -12.36
C SER A 349 6.29 -19.68 -11.51
N GLN A 350 6.45 -18.42 -11.92
CA GLN A 350 7.22 -17.43 -11.15
C GLN A 350 6.54 -17.03 -9.85
N ILE A 351 5.22 -16.81 -9.85
CA ILE A 351 4.42 -16.51 -8.65
C ILE A 351 4.54 -17.66 -7.64
N GLU A 352 4.31 -18.89 -8.05
CA GLU A 352 4.42 -20.08 -7.20
C GLU A 352 5.84 -20.27 -6.65
N ASN A 353 6.86 -20.04 -7.50
CA ASN A 353 8.24 -20.07 -7.06
C ASN A 353 8.53 -18.99 -6.01
N GLN A 354 8.05 -17.77 -6.19
CA GLN A 354 8.27 -16.70 -5.20
C GLN A 354 7.61 -17.03 -3.86
N GLU A 355 6.39 -17.55 -3.86
CA GLU A 355 5.68 -17.88 -2.63
C GLU A 355 6.33 -19.02 -1.86
N SER A 356 6.86 -20.04 -2.55
CA SER A 356 7.57 -21.14 -1.88
C SER A 356 8.88 -20.73 -1.19
N HIS A 357 9.47 -19.59 -1.57
CA HIS A 357 10.72 -19.09 -1.00
C HIS A 357 10.52 -18.13 0.18
N PHE A 358 9.29 -17.69 0.48
CA PHE A 358 9.00 -16.79 1.60
C PHE A 358 8.48 -17.58 2.80
N THR A 359 9.32 -17.75 3.82
CA THR A 359 8.98 -18.46 5.07
C THR A 359 8.61 -17.50 6.19
N ASP A 360 7.71 -17.90 7.09
CA ASP A 360 7.28 -17.11 8.27
C ASP A 360 8.42 -16.79 9.26
N ASP A 361 9.54 -17.51 9.19
CA ASP A 361 10.70 -17.36 10.09
C ASP A 361 11.56 -16.10 9.85
N ASP A 362 11.16 -15.22 8.93
CA ASP A 362 12.04 -14.21 8.34
C ASP A 362 12.34 -12.98 9.24
N TRP A 363 11.83 -12.90 10.49
CA TRP A 363 12.17 -11.74 11.34
C TRP A 363 11.96 -11.87 12.87
N PRO A 364 12.88 -12.46 13.63
CA PRO A 364 12.79 -12.47 15.10
C PRO A 364 12.88 -11.05 15.73
N PHE A 365 13.70 -10.17 15.16
CA PHE A 365 14.01 -8.86 15.76
C PHE A 365 12.93 -7.77 15.61
N PHE A 366 11.97 -7.90 14.68
CA PHE A 366 10.93 -6.88 14.48
C PHE A 366 9.94 -6.91 15.63
N LYS A 367 9.65 -8.12 16.13
CA LYS A 367 8.85 -8.33 17.34
C LYS A 367 9.49 -7.64 18.55
N ASP A 368 10.81 -7.76 18.69
CA ASP A 368 11.54 -7.08 19.75
C ASP A 368 11.46 -5.56 19.58
N ARG A 369 11.68 -5.03 18.37
CA ARG A 369 11.55 -3.58 18.10
C ARG A 369 10.16 -3.04 18.37
N LEU A 370 9.12 -3.79 17.99
CA LEU A 370 7.74 -3.42 18.25
C LEU A 370 7.42 -3.47 19.75
N SER A 371 7.96 -4.45 20.48
CA SER A 371 7.84 -4.53 21.93
C SER A 371 8.58 -3.39 22.65
N GLU A 372 9.78 -3.07 22.19
CA GLU A 372 10.56 -1.92 22.68
C GLU A 372 9.80 -0.61 22.41
N LEU A 373 9.20 -0.46 21.23
CA LEU A 373 8.37 0.69 20.85
C LEU A 373 7.19 0.84 21.82
N ARG A 374 6.40 -0.22 22.01
CA ARG A 374 5.29 -0.24 22.97
C ARG A 374 5.76 0.12 24.38
N THR A 375 6.87 -0.46 24.83
CA THR A 375 7.43 -0.22 26.17
C THR A 375 7.91 1.22 26.35
N PHE A 376 8.59 1.78 25.33
CA PHE A 376 9.09 3.16 25.36
C PHE A 376 7.97 4.16 25.61
N TYR A 377 6.80 3.96 24.98
CA TYR A 377 5.67 4.86 25.13
C TYR A 377 4.76 4.54 26.31
N ALA A 378 4.64 3.27 26.73
CA ALA A 378 3.93 2.91 27.95
C ALA A 378 4.57 3.53 29.21
N ARG A 379 5.90 3.68 29.23
CA ARG A 379 6.64 4.35 30.33
C ARG A 379 6.56 5.88 30.30
N ARG A 380 6.04 6.45 29.21
CA ARG A 380 5.85 7.89 28.99
C ARG A 380 4.36 8.26 28.84
N GLY A 381 3.44 7.35 29.11
CA GLY A 381 2.05 7.67 29.46
C GLY A 381 2.00 7.98 30.94
#